data_AF-A0A5C7LNZ1-F1
#
_entry.id   AF-A0A5C7LNZ1-F1
#
_cell.length_a   1.000
_cell.length_b   1.000
_cell.length_c   1.000
_cell.angle_alpha   90.00
_cell.angle_beta   90.00
_cell.angle_gamma   90.00
#
_symmetry.space_group_name_H-M   'P 1'
#
loop_
_entity.id
_entity.type
_entity.pdbx_description
1 polymer ?
#
loop_
_entity_poly.entity_id
_entity_poly.type
_entity_poly.pdbx_seq_one_letter_code
_entity_poly.pdbx_strand_id
1 'polypeptide(L)'
;MGTCTERRYKELTSREWWVQEIFGTRCCDSCGARPIDILAHVTLPETRVGLMDPIGLALGRYGDPVAFKPKLATERYYAVGQLAACRDCKKAMEQVLAHRTSSRGDFGSSAYVTFDRPPTDRLVVLAS
;
A
#
# COMPACT_ATOMS: atom_id res chain seq x y z
N MET A 1 9.37 15.12 16.32
CA MET A 1 10.68 15.06 15.64
C MET A 1 11.15 13.63 15.74
N GLY A 2 11.23 12.88 14.63
CA GLY A 2 11.77 11.52 14.63
C GLY A 2 13.29 11.57 14.69
N THR A 3 13.92 10.66 15.43
CA THR A 3 15.38 10.57 15.49
C THR A 3 15.90 9.80 14.27
N CYS A 4 16.79 10.42 13.50
CA CYS A 4 17.53 9.73 12.44
C CYS A 4 18.75 9.04 13.05
N THR A 5 19.06 7.82 12.61
CA THR A 5 20.26 7.09 13.04
C THR A 5 20.91 6.46 11.82
N GLU A 6 22.21 6.65 11.68
CA GLU A 6 22.98 6.05 10.59
C GLU A 6 23.40 4.63 10.96
N ARG A 7 23.18 3.66 10.06
CA ARG A 7 23.60 2.26 10.25
C ARG A 7 24.04 1.64 8.93
N ARG A 8 24.88 0.61 8.98
CA ARG A 8 25.28 -0.17 7.80
C ARG A 8 24.17 -1.14 7.41
N TYR A 9 24.06 -1.44 6.11
CA TYR A 9 23.03 -2.36 5.57
C TYR A 9 23.00 -3.72 6.28
N LYS A 10 24.18 -4.28 6.61
CA LYS A 10 24.32 -5.60 7.27
C LYS A 10 23.79 -5.63 8.71
N GLU A 11 23.51 -4.48 9.29
CA GLU A 11 23.09 -4.35 10.69
C GLU A 11 21.57 -4.16 10.81
N LEU A 12 20.86 -3.96 9.70
CA LEU A 12 19.42 -3.75 9.70
C LEU A 12 18.68 -5.05 10.07
N THR A 13 17.69 -4.93 10.95
CA THR A 13 16.67 -5.97 11.12
C THR A 13 15.81 -6.06 9.86
N SER A 14 15.16 -7.21 9.62
CA SER A 14 14.26 -7.38 8.46
C SER A 14 13.16 -6.31 8.39
N ARG A 15 12.70 -5.83 9.55
CA ARG A 15 11.72 -4.75 9.65
C ARG A 15 12.30 -3.39 9.23
N GLU A 16 13.49 -3.04 9.71
CA GLU A 16 14.14 -1.78 9.33
C GLU A 16 14.47 -1.74 7.85
N TRP A 17 14.95 -2.87 7.31
CA TRP A 17 15.17 -3.02 5.88
C TRP A 17 13.88 -2.82 5.08
N TRP A 18 12.80 -3.50 5.46
CA TRP A 18 11.50 -3.35 4.81
C TRP A 18 10.99 -1.89 4.88
N VAL A 19 11.11 -1.22 6.03
CA VAL A 19 10.72 0.19 6.16
C VAL A 19 11.54 1.06 5.21
N GLN A 20 12.84 0.84 5.11
CA GLN A 20 13.70 1.62 4.23
C GLN A 20 13.37 1.40 2.75
N GLU A 21 13.18 0.15 2.33
CA GLU A 21 12.82 -0.16 0.93
C GLU A 21 11.42 0.36 0.57
N ILE A 22 10.47 0.29 1.50
CA ILE A 22 9.12 0.76 1.19
C ILE A 22 9.02 2.27 1.26
N PHE A 23 9.53 2.92 2.31
CA PHE A 23 9.32 4.35 2.54
C PHE A 23 10.48 5.24 2.09
N GLY A 24 11.70 4.71 2.10
CA GLY A 24 12.91 5.45 1.75
C GLY A 24 13.22 5.45 0.25
N THR A 25 13.04 4.33 -0.44
CA THR A 25 13.47 4.19 -1.85
C THR A 25 12.33 4.39 -2.85
N ARG A 26 11.08 4.05 -2.49
CA ARG A 26 9.91 4.23 -3.35
C ARG A 26 9.59 5.71 -3.56
N CYS A 27 9.19 6.06 -4.78
CA CYS A 27 8.76 7.41 -5.15
C CYS A 27 7.25 7.58 -4.94
N CYS A 28 6.82 8.81 -4.71
CA CYS A 28 5.41 9.16 -4.76
C CYS A 28 4.84 8.93 -6.17
N ASP A 29 3.70 8.24 -6.27
CA ASP A 29 3.08 7.91 -7.56
C ASP A 29 2.53 9.15 -8.29
N SER A 30 2.34 10.27 -7.58
CA SER A 30 1.83 11.52 -8.15
C SER A 30 2.94 12.46 -8.63
N CYS A 31 3.94 12.73 -7.78
CA CYS A 31 4.95 13.76 -8.05
C CYS A 31 6.39 13.23 -8.16
N GLY A 32 6.62 11.93 -7.95
CA GLY A 32 7.96 11.32 -7.98
C GLY A 32 8.85 11.64 -6.78
N ALA A 33 8.39 12.44 -5.82
CA ALA A 33 9.19 12.83 -4.65
C ALA A 33 9.48 11.65 -3.70
N ARG A 34 10.59 11.77 -2.97
CA ARG A 34 11.05 10.84 -1.92
C ARG A 34 11.40 11.64 -0.65
N PRO A 35 11.30 11.03 0.56
CA PRO A 35 10.68 9.72 0.83
C PRO A 35 9.15 9.78 0.72
N ILE A 36 8.51 8.62 0.58
CA ILE A 36 7.06 8.53 0.75
C ILE A 36 6.71 8.50 2.23
N ASP A 37 5.52 8.99 2.58
CA ASP A 37 5.10 9.19 3.96
C ASP A 37 3.81 8.42 4.28
N ILE A 38 3.26 7.72 3.28
CA ILE A 38 2.15 6.78 3.41
C ILE A 38 2.13 5.83 2.20
N LEU A 39 1.78 4.58 2.46
CA LEU A 39 1.50 3.57 1.45
C LEU A 39 0.09 3.03 1.68
N ALA A 40 -0.79 3.16 0.68
CA ALA A 40 -2.12 2.58 0.69
C ALA A 40 -2.10 1.23 -0.02
N HIS A 41 -2.67 0.21 0.61
CA HIS A 41 -2.88 -1.11 0.02
C HIS A 41 -4.36 -1.27 -0.28
N VAL A 42 -4.68 -1.65 -1.52
CA VAL A 42 -6.06 -1.83 -1.95
C VAL A 42 -6.34 -3.31 -2.12
N THR A 43 -7.36 -3.78 -1.41
CA THR A 43 -7.84 -5.15 -1.47
C THR A 43 -9.31 -5.15 -1.87
N LEU A 44 -9.67 -5.94 -2.88
CA LEU A 44 -11.03 -6.01 -3.38
C LEU A 44 -11.61 -7.43 -3.22
N PRO A 45 -12.93 -7.57 -3.02
CA PRO A 45 -13.59 -8.85 -3.08
C PRO A 45 -13.49 -9.48 -4.48
N GLU A 46 -13.45 -10.82 -4.55
CA GLU A 46 -13.37 -11.62 -5.78
C GLU A 46 -14.38 -11.16 -6.82
N THR A 47 -15.62 -10.90 -6.40
CA THR A 47 -16.69 -10.41 -7.29
C THR A 47 -16.31 -9.11 -7.98
N ARG A 48 -15.67 -8.17 -7.27
CA ARG A 48 -15.24 -6.88 -7.85
C ARG A 48 -14.01 -7.04 -8.74
N VAL A 49 -13.08 -7.89 -8.35
CA VAL A 49 -11.92 -8.21 -9.21
C VAL A 49 -12.38 -8.85 -10.51
N GLY A 50 -13.35 -9.78 -10.46
CA GLY A 50 -13.92 -10.42 -11.64
C GLY A 50 -14.66 -9.45 -12.57
N LEU A 51 -15.25 -8.37 -12.04
CA LEU A 51 -15.84 -7.31 -12.86
C LEU A 51 -14.79 -6.40 -13.50
N MET A 52 -13.70 -6.12 -12.78
CA MET A 52 -12.66 -5.19 -13.22
C MET A 52 -11.64 -5.84 -14.17
N ASP A 53 -11.19 -7.06 -13.89
CA ASP A 53 -10.21 -7.82 -14.67
C ASP A 53 -10.53 -9.33 -14.60
N PRO A 54 -11.57 -9.81 -15.32
CA PRO A 54 -11.96 -11.22 -15.30
C PRO A 54 -10.85 -12.14 -15.83
N ILE A 55 -10.11 -11.69 -16.83
CA ILE A 55 -9.02 -12.45 -17.44
C ILE A 55 -7.85 -12.56 -16.45
N GLY A 56 -7.44 -11.46 -15.81
CA GLY A 56 -6.39 -11.46 -14.81
C GLY A 56 -6.73 -12.35 -13.61
N LEU A 57 -7.99 -12.35 -13.17
CA LEU A 57 -8.46 -13.26 -12.11
C LEU A 57 -8.36 -14.73 -12.54
N ALA A 58 -8.86 -15.07 -13.73
CA ALA A 58 -8.81 -16.44 -14.26
C ALA A 58 -7.37 -16.94 -14.48
N LEU A 59 -6.45 -16.04 -14.84
CA LEU A 59 -5.02 -16.34 -15.00
C LEU A 59 -4.24 -16.32 -13.68
N GLY A 60 -4.89 -16.03 -12.54
CA GLY A 60 -4.24 -16.01 -11.22
C GLY A 60 -3.25 -14.85 -11.02
N ARG A 61 -3.39 -13.73 -11.76
CA ARG A 61 -2.50 -12.55 -11.67
C ARG A 61 -2.40 -11.97 -10.25
N TYR A 62 -3.46 -12.14 -9.46
CA TYR A 62 -3.58 -11.58 -8.12
C TYR A 62 -3.04 -12.49 -7.00
N GLY A 63 -2.51 -13.66 -7.35
CA GLY A 63 -1.95 -14.61 -6.40
C GLY A 63 -2.98 -15.15 -5.40
N ASP A 64 -2.50 -15.49 -4.21
CA ASP A 64 -3.33 -16.05 -3.16
C ASP A 64 -4.27 -14.99 -2.54
N PRO A 65 -5.50 -15.39 -2.17
CA PRO A 65 -6.41 -14.51 -1.46
C PRO A 65 -5.85 -14.01 -0.12
N VAL A 66 -6.14 -12.75 0.20
CA VAL A 66 -5.84 -12.15 1.50
C VAL A 66 -6.68 -12.84 2.58
N ALA A 67 -6.00 -13.34 3.62
CA ALA A 67 -6.64 -13.98 4.75
C ALA A 67 -7.32 -12.93 5.66
N PHE A 68 -8.65 -12.95 5.70
CA PHE A 68 -9.43 -12.23 6.70
C PHE A 68 -9.80 -13.17 7.85
N LYS A 69 -9.99 -12.62 9.06
CA LYS A 69 -10.52 -13.42 10.18
C LYS A 69 -11.88 -14.02 9.80
N PRO A 70 -12.19 -15.25 10.23
CA PRO A 70 -13.50 -15.85 10.01
C PRO A 70 -14.60 -14.88 10.47
N LYS A 71 -15.64 -14.68 9.65
CA LYS A 71 -16.76 -13.72 9.81
C LYS A 71 -16.52 -12.27 9.37
N LEU A 72 -15.30 -11.85 9.01
CA LEU A 72 -15.06 -10.50 8.48
C LEU A 72 -15.29 -10.40 6.97
N ALA A 73 -15.20 -11.52 6.25
CA ALA A 73 -15.43 -11.59 4.82
C ALA A 73 -16.26 -12.83 4.48
N THR A 74 -17.26 -12.64 3.62
CA THR A 74 -18.12 -13.71 3.08
C THR A 74 -17.59 -14.28 1.76
N GLU A 75 -16.62 -13.62 1.14
CA GLU A 75 -15.96 -14.03 -0.09
C GLU A 75 -14.44 -13.84 0.03
N ARG A 76 -13.69 -14.36 -0.96
CA ARG A 76 -12.24 -14.17 -1.05
C ARG A 76 -11.93 -12.74 -1.46
N TYR A 77 -10.81 -12.22 -0.97
CA TYR A 77 -10.34 -10.86 -1.25
C TYR A 77 -8.94 -10.94 -1.85
N TYR A 78 -8.64 -10.08 -2.81
CA TYR A 78 -7.35 -10.07 -3.50
C TYR A 78 -6.71 -8.69 -3.44
N ALA A 79 -5.39 -8.67 -3.29
CA ALA A 79 -4.61 -7.44 -3.37
C ALA A 79 -4.53 -7.00 -4.84
N VAL A 80 -5.08 -5.83 -5.16
CA VAL A 80 -5.16 -5.35 -6.56
C VAL A 80 -4.18 -4.24 -6.87
N GLY A 81 -3.61 -3.59 -5.86
CA GLY A 81 -2.65 -2.52 -6.08
C GLY A 81 -2.23 -1.82 -4.79
N GLN A 82 -1.27 -0.92 -4.97
CA GLN A 82 -0.75 -0.04 -3.93
C GLN A 82 -0.61 1.37 -4.47
N LEU A 83 -0.82 2.38 -3.62
CA LEU A 83 -0.60 3.79 -3.93
C LEU A 83 0.32 4.42 -2.88
N ALA A 84 1.39 5.05 -3.34
CA ALA A 84 2.40 5.68 -2.51
C ALA A 84 2.33 7.21 -2.62
N ALA A 85 2.33 7.90 -1.48
CA ALA A 85 2.30 9.36 -1.45
C ALA A 85 3.37 9.95 -0.52
N CYS A 86 4.05 11.00 -1.00
CA CYS A 86 4.84 11.88 -0.15
C CYS A 86 3.93 12.73 0.75
N ARG A 87 4.52 13.48 1.68
CA ARG A 87 3.82 14.34 2.63
C ARG A 87 2.80 15.28 1.98
N ASP A 88 3.17 15.91 0.87
CA ASP A 88 2.34 16.93 0.23
C ASP A 88 1.24 16.32 -0.65
N CYS A 89 1.45 15.10 -1.15
CA CYS A 89 0.49 14.42 -2.02
C CYS A 89 -0.51 13.51 -1.27
N LYS A 90 -0.44 13.42 0.07
CA LYS A 90 -1.34 12.55 0.86
C LYS A 90 -2.82 12.82 0.58
N LYS A 91 -3.23 14.09 0.63
CA LYS A 91 -4.63 14.48 0.39
C LYS A 91 -5.09 14.14 -1.02
N ALA A 92 -4.23 14.31 -2.02
CA ALA A 92 -4.55 13.94 -3.40
C ALA A 92 -4.75 12.43 -3.53
N MET A 93 -3.88 11.62 -2.90
CA MET A 93 -4.05 10.17 -2.86
C MET A 93 -5.36 9.75 -2.17
N GLU A 94 -5.70 10.38 -1.04
CA GLU A 94 -6.96 10.13 -0.32
C GLU A 94 -8.18 10.47 -1.20
N GLN A 95 -8.14 11.56 -1.96
CA GLN A 95 -9.20 11.94 -2.90
C GLN A 95 -9.35 10.94 -4.05
N VAL A 96 -8.23 10.48 -4.62
CA VAL A 96 -8.23 9.44 -5.66
C VAL A 96 -8.83 8.14 -5.11
N LEU A 97 -8.40 7.71 -3.92
CA LEU A 97 -8.94 6.52 -3.27
C LEU A 97 -10.45 6.68 -3.03
N ALA A 98 -10.90 7.80 -2.46
CA ALA A 98 -12.30 8.07 -2.21
C ALA A 98 -13.15 8.07 -3.49
N HIS A 99 -12.61 8.59 -4.59
CA HIS A 99 -13.29 8.54 -5.89
C HIS A 99 -13.42 7.11 -6.39
N ARG A 100 -12.32 6.34 -6.37
CA ARG A 100 -12.29 4.96 -6.86
C ARG A 100 -13.13 4.00 -6.00
N THR A 101 -13.21 4.25 -4.69
CA THR A 101 -14.03 3.46 -3.75
C THR A 101 -15.47 3.98 -3.61
N SER A 102 -15.85 5.00 -4.38
CA SER A 102 -17.25 5.44 -4.43
C SER A 102 -18.13 4.38 -5.10
N SER A 103 -19.46 4.50 -4.97
CA SER A 103 -20.42 3.60 -5.61
C SER A 103 -20.34 3.58 -7.14
N ARG A 104 -19.75 4.63 -7.74
CA ARG A 104 -19.54 4.75 -9.19
C ARG A 104 -18.08 4.54 -9.60
N GLY A 105 -17.18 4.36 -8.65
CA GLY A 105 -15.75 4.16 -8.90
C GLY A 105 -15.42 2.71 -9.20
N ASP A 106 -14.29 2.48 -9.87
CA ASP A 106 -13.89 1.14 -10.35
C ASP A 106 -13.73 0.10 -9.22
N PHE A 107 -13.36 0.55 -8.03
CA PHE A 107 -13.21 -0.35 -6.86
C PHE A 107 -14.55 -0.60 -6.16
N GLY A 108 -15.52 0.30 -6.33
CA GLY A 108 -16.79 0.28 -5.62
C GLY A 108 -16.63 0.50 -4.11
N SER A 109 -17.77 0.56 -3.42
CA SER A 109 -17.83 0.76 -1.96
C SER A 109 -17.39 -0.44 -1.13
N SER A 110 -17.01 -1.55 -1.77
CA SER A 110 -16.60 -2.80 -1.11
C SER A 110 -15.09 -2.94 -0.96
N ALA A 111 -14.33 -1.91 -1.37
CA ALA A 111 -12.88 -1.92 -1.26
C ALA A 111 -12.42 -1.83 0.19
N TYR A 112 -11.48 -2.69 0.57
CA TYR A 112 -10.78 -2.58 1.83
C TYR A 112 -9.41 -1.93 1.59
N VAL A 113 -9.18 -0.77 2.22
CA VAL A 113 -7.94 -0.02 2.08
C VAL A 113 -7.22 0.04 3.42
N THR A 114 -5.98 -0.44 3.47
CA THR A 114 -5.10 -0.28 4.64
C THR A 114 -4.00 0.72 4.34
N PHE A 115 -3.56 1.45 5.36
CA PHE A 115 -2.52 2.46 5.22
C PHE A 115 -1.35 2.12 6.12
N ASP A 116 -0.19 1.92 5.53
CA ASP A 116 1.07 1.82 6.25
C ASP A 116 1.75 3.19 6.27
N ARG A 117 2.40 3.49 7.40
CA ARG A 117 3.16 4.72 7.62
C ARG A 117 4.55 4.37 8.11
N PRO A 118 5.56 5.19 7.81
CA PRO A 118 6.88 4.98 8.40
C PRO A 118 6.78 5.08 9.93
N PRO A 119 7.53 4.27 10.68
CA PRO A 119 7.57 4.36 12.14
C PRO A 119 8.05 5.74 12.57
N THR A 120 7.41 6.30 13.60
CA THR A 120 7.65 7.68 14.06
C THR A 120 9.07 7.91 14.59
N ASP A 121 9.72 6.85 15.08
CA ASP A 121 10.89 6.97 15.96
C ASP A 121 12.22 6.64 15.27
N ARG A 122 12.22 5.99 14.10
CA ARG A 122 13.45 5.52 13.43
C ARG A 122 13.30 5.44 11.92
N LEU A 123 13.81 6.46 11.23
CA LEU A 123 14.20 6.34 9.82
C LEU A 123 15.71 6.11 9.80
N VAL A 124 16.11 4.90 9.39
CA VAL A 124 17.53 4.54 9.29
C VAL A 124 18.05 5.06 7.96
N VAL A 125 19.13 5.82 8.01
CA VAL A 125 19.85 6.30 6.82
C VAL A 125 21.07 5.41 6.67
N LEU A 126 21.29 4.85 5.47
CA LEU A 126 22.48 4.04 5.23
C LEU A 126 23.70 4.95 5.19
N ALA A 127 24.68 4.67 6.05
CA ALA A 127 26.00 5.29 5.96
C ALA A 127 26.68 4.81 4.67
N SER A 128 27.14 5.77 3.86
CA SER A 128 27.93 5.54 2.64
C SER A 128 29.33 4.98 2.92
#